data_AF-A0A8B7YUX8-F1
#
_entry.id   AF-A0A8B7YUX8-F1
#
_cell.length_a   1.000
_cell.length_b   1.000
_cell.length_c   1.000
_cell.angle_alpha   90.00
_cell.angle_beta   90.00
_cell.angle_gamma   90.00
#
_symmetry.space_group_name_H-M   'P 1'
#
loop_
_entity.id
_entity.type
_entity.pdbx_description
1 polymer ?
#
loop_
_entity_poly.entity_id
_entity_poly.type
_entity_poly.pdbx_seq_one_letter_code
_entity_poly.pdbx_strand_id
1 'polypeptide(L)'
;MRQGSKTVTKKRMIAKSLRDETYLREILGFPAVADMAKLHEGAQPLAWLLGQWESIEAKGMFPTSSSFNYTETLNITHLGQPVLNFYSETWMEGVPKHIESGFLRMNPGTTRVAYMCAQNAGIVEIEEGELDGTSVELTEPSLLRMTFAKEEGATGLKRTFRLKSDGHLEQIVFMTTPKTPFSKHLHVTYKKKDT
;
A
#
# COMPACT_ATOMS: atom_id res chain seq x y z
N MET A 1 -22.44 1.72 -49.88
CA MET A 1 -22.54 2.93 -49.04
C MET A 1 -22.93 2.51 -47.62
N ARG A 2 -22.06 2.80 -46.65
CA ARG A 2 -22.24 2.85 -45.18
C ARG A 2 -22.73 1.60 -44.42
N GLN A 3 -21.78 0.70 -44.12
CA GLN A 3 -21.71 0.03 -42.81
C GLN A 3 -21.02 0.99 -41.83
N GLY A 4 -21.74 1.47 -40.82
CA GLY A 4 -21.18 2.39 -39.83
C GLY A 4 -22.21 2.73 -38.76
N SER A 5 -22.36 1.85 -37.76
CA SER A 5 -23.19 2.19 -36.59
C SER A 5 -22.85 1.37 -35.33
N LYS A 6 -22.32 0.14 -35.44
CA LYS A 6 -22.11 -0.70 -34.23
C LYS A 6 -20.80 -0.44 -33.46
N THR A 7 -19.80 0.20 -34.07
CA THR A 7 -18.47 0.37 -33.45
C THR A 7 -18.35 1.63 -32.57
N VAL A 8 -19.19 2.64 -32.80
CA VAL A 8 -19.10 3.94 -32.09
C VAL A 8 -19.75 3.87 -30.71
N THR A 9 -20.79 3.05 -30.53
CA THR A 9 -21.49 2.91 -29.24
C THR A 9 -20.66 2.18 -28.18
N LYS A 10 -19.81 1.22 -28.58
CA LYS A 10 -18.93 0.47 -27.65
C LYS A 10 -17.80 1.34 -27.07
N LYS A 11 -17.23 2.26 -27.85
CA LYS A 11 -16.18 3.18 -27.38
C LYS A 11 -16.71 4.26 -26.42
N ARG A 12 -18.00 4.58 -26.47
CA ARG A 12 -18.62 5.57 -25.57
C ARG A 12 -19.01 5.01 -24.19
N MET A 13 -19.18 3.68 -24.07
CA MET A 13 -19.41 3.00 -22.79
C MET A 13 -18.14 2.85 -21.95
N ILE A 14 -16.97 2.65 -22.59
CA ILE A 14 -15.69 2.43 -21.88
C ILE A 14 -15.19 3.73 -21.21
N ALA A 15 -15.53 4.90 -21.77
CA ALA A 15 -15.06 6.18 -21.23
C ALA A 15 -15.88 6.74 -20.06
N LYS A 16 -17.04 6.13 -19.73
CA LYS A 16 -17.91 6.61 -18.64
C LYS A 16 -17.79 5.78 -17.35
N SER A 17 -17.03 4.68 -17.33
CA SER A 17 -17.00 3.74 -16.19
C SER A 17 -15.68 3.68 -15.41
N LEU A 18 -14.79 4.67 -15.57
CA LEU A 18 -13.57 4.80 -14.74
C LEU A 18 -13.71 5.85 -13.62
N ARG A 19 -14.90 6.43 -13.45
CA ARG A 19 -15.20 7.44 -12.42
C ARG A 19 -16.23 6.99 -11.39
N ASP A 20 -16.58 5.71 -11.39
CA ASP A 20 -17.53 5.14 -10.47
C ASP A 20 -16.78 4.11 -9.63
N GLU A 21 -16.42 4.45 -8.39
CA GLU A 21 -15.74 3.55 -7.45
C GLU A 21 -16.49 2.22 -7.29
N THR A 22 -17.81 2.26 -7.48
CA THR A 22 -18.71 1.11 -7.43
C THR A 22 -18.39 0.07 -8.51
N TYR A 23 -17.90 0.50 -9.68
CA TYR A 23 -17.63 -0.37 -10.83
C TYR A 23 -16.32 -1.16 -10.67
N LEU A 24 -15.31 -0.59 -10.00
CA LEU A 24 -14.06 -1.31 -9.70
C LEU A 24 -14.27 -2.35 -8.58
N ARG A 25 -15.15 -2.07 -7.62
CA ARG A 25 -15.54 -3.02 -6.55
C ARG A 25 -16.22 -4.27 -7.12
N GLU A 26 -17.07 -4.12 -8.13
CA GLU A 26 -17.74 -5.25 -8.81
C GLU A 26 -16.79 -6.10 -9.68
N ILE A 27 -15.88 -5.48 -10.45
CA ILE A 27 -14.99 -6.21 -11.37
C ILE A 27 -13.92 -7.04 -10.64
N LEU A 28 -13.44 -6.55 -9.49
CA LEU A 28 -12.42 -7.25 -8.70
C LEU A 28 -13.01 -8.30 -7.74
N GLY A 29 -14.33 -8.50 -7.73
CA GLY A 29 -14.97 -9.51 -6.90
C GLY A 29 -14.84 -9.25 -5.39
N PHE A 30 -14.58 -8.02 -4.97
CA PHE A 30 -14.69 -7.63 -3.57
C PHE A 30 -16.16 -7.37 -3.28
N PRO A 31 -16.87 -8.26 -2.56
CA PRO A 31 -18.24 -7.96 -2.18
C PRO A 31 -18.26 -6.67 -1.37
N ALA A 32 -19.36 -5.91 -1.45
CA ALA A 32 -19.68 -4.79 -0.57
C ALA A 32 -19.94 -5.25 0.89
N VAL A 33 -19.16 -6.22 1.37
CA VAL A 33 -19.32 -6.93 2.64
C VAL A 33 -18.02 -6.73 3.42
N ALA A 34 -17.76 -5.50 3.84
CA ALA A 34 -16.65 -5.19 4.75
C ALA A 34 -17.09 -4.41 5.99
N ASP A 35 -18.40 -4.26 6.23
CA ASP A 35 -18.92 -3.52 7.38
C ASP A 35 -19.64 -4.41 8.42
N MET A 36 -19.58 -5.74 8.28
CA MET A 36 -20.35 -6.68 9.13
C MET A 36 -19.49 -7.68 9.91
N ALA A 37 -18.21 -7.85 9.57
CA ALA A 37 -17.34 -8.78 10.29
C ALA A 37 -16.68 -8.05 11.47
N LYS A 38 -16.78 -8.58 12.68
CA LYS A 38 -16.04 -8.06 13.84
C LYS A 38 -14.52 -8.23 13.61
N LEU A 39 -13.72 -7.22 13.93
CA LEU A 39 -12.25 -7.33 13.89
C LEU A 39 -11.79 -8.44 14.84
N HIS A 40 -10.99 -9.37 14.30
CA HIS A 40 -10.44 -10.50 15.05
C HIS A 40 -9.52 -10.02 16.18
N GLU A 41 -9.56 -10.67 17.35
CA GLU A 41 -8.76 -10.29 18.52
C GLU A 41 -7.26 -10.23 18.23
N GLY A 42 -6.72 -11.21 17.50
CA GLY A 42 -5.33 -11.21 17.02
C GLY A 42 -4.94 -10.03 16.11
N ALA A 43 -5.88 -9.28 15.54
CA ALA A 43 -5.61 -8.09 14.73
C ALA A 43 -5.96 -6.78 15.47
N GLN A 44 -6.61 -6.84 16.63
CA GLN A 44 -6.96 -5.67 17.45
C GLN A 44 -5.77 -4.76 17.79
N PRO A 45 -4.55 -5.27 18.09
CA PRO A 45 -3.40 -4.40 18.38
C PRO A 45 -3.01 -3.46 17.21
N LEU A 46 -3.42 -3.81 15.98
CA LEU A 46 -3.16 -3.02 14.77
C LEU A 46 -4.37 -2.20 14.32
N ALA A 47 -5.47 -2.17 15.10
CA ALA A 47 -6.72 -1.51 14.71
C ALA A 47 -6.55 -0.02 14.40
N TRP A 48 -5.54 0.64 14.98
CA TRP A 48 -5.20 2.03 14.76
C TRP A 48 -4.78 2.34 13.30
N LEU A 49 -4.38 1.33 12.54
CA LEU A 49 -4.07 1.46 11.10
C LEU A 49 -5.33 1.47 10.22
N LEU A 50 -6.48 0.97 10.70
CA LEU A 50 -7.67 0.80 9.88
C LEU A 50 -8.23 2.11 9.35
N GLY A 51 -8.56 2.11 8.06
CA GLY A 51 -9.20 3.23 7.37
C GLY A 51 -8.61 3.51 6.00
N GLN A 52 -9.15 4.54 5.37
CA GLN A 52 -8.62 5.14 4.15
C GLN A 52 -7.76 6.34 4.54
N TRP A 53 -6.55 6.38 3.98
CA TRP A 53 -5.54 7.39 4.28
C TRP A 53 -5.11 8.06 2.97
N GLU A 54 -5.04 9.39 2.99
CA GLU A 54 -4.60 10.20 1.85
C GLU A 54 -3.36 11.00 2.26
N SER A 55 -2.31 10.96 1.44
CA SER A 55 -1.09 11.71 1.71
C SER A 55 -1.35 13.21 1.80
N ILE A 56 -0.89 13.85 2.87
CA ILE A 56 -0.81 15.32 2.98
C ILE A 56 0.59 15.83 2.62
N GLU A 57 1.61 15.01 2.85
CA GLU A 57 2.99 15.24 2.43
C GLU A 57 3.62 13.89 2.08
N ALA A 58 4.25 13.77 0.92
CA ALA A 58 4.88 12.55 0.45
C ALA A 58 6.13 12.87 -0.37
N LYS A 59 7.28 12.38 0.09
CA LYS A 59 8.59 12.67 -0.50
C LYS A 59 9.41 11.40 -0.67
N GLY A 60 9.87 11.19 -1.90
CA GLY A 60 10.85 10.18 -2.24
C GLY A 60 12.25 10.77 -2.31
N MET A 61 13.24 10.00 -1.88
CA MET A 61 14.65 10.33 -1.94
C MET A 61 15.48 9.06 -2.02
N PHE A 62 16.69 9.16 -2.55
CA PHE A 62 17.66 8.07 -2.46
C PHE A 62 19.05 8.67 -2.70
N PRO A 63 20.13 8.13 -2.10
CA PRO A 63 21.46 8.75 -2.22
C PRO A 63 21.94 8.96 -3.67
N THR A 64 21.48 8.14 -4.61
CA THR A 64 21.89 8.17 -6.01
C THR A 64 20.91 8.90 -6.95
N SER A 65 19.85 9.52 -6.42
CA SER A 65 18.82 10.20 -7.23
C SER A 65 18.31 11.48 -6.57
N SER A 66 17.91 12.46 -7.36
CA SER A 66 17.21 13.65 -6.86
C SER A 66 15.92 13.27 -6.12
N SER A 67 15.57 14.05 -5.09
CA SER A 67 14.30 13.87 -4.40
C SER A 67 13.12 14.21 -5.31
N PHE A 68 11.99 13.55 -5.10
CA PHE A 68 10.74 13.77 -5.82
C PHE A 68 9.55 13.82 -4.86
N ASN A 69 8.49 14.52 -5.26
CA ASN A 69 7.21 14.49 -4.56
C ASN A 69 6.28 13.51 -5.24
N TYR A 70 5.38 12.92 -4.48
CA TYR A 70 4.33 12.05 -4.98
C TYR A 70 3.06 12.22 -4.14
N THR A 71 1.97 11.61 -4.57
CA THR A 71 0.76 11.46 -3.76
C THR A 71 0.47 9.99 -3.60
N GLU A 72 -0.10 9.62 -2.45
CA GLU A 72 -0.39 8.23 -2.11
C GLU A 72 -1.75 8.12 -1.43
N THR A 73 -2.49 7.07 -1.77
CA THR A 73 -3.65 6.62 -1.00
C THR A 73 -3.36 5.24 -0.45
N LEU A 74 -3.60 5.06 0.84
CA LEU A 74 -3.42 3.81 1.54
C LEU A 74 -4.75 3.38 2.16
N ASN A 75 -5.25 2.22 1.76
CA ASN A 75 -6.49 1.65 2.29
C ASN A 75 -6.16 0.41 3.13
N ILE A 76 -6.52 0.41 4.41
CA ILE A 76 -6.30 -0.71 5.33
C ILE A 76 -7.64 -1.19 5.88
N THR A 77 -7.94 -2.47 5.63
CA THR A 77 -9.23 -3.10 5.93
C THR A 77 -9.05 -4.45 6.62
N HIS A 78 -10.15 -5.10 7.01
CA HIS A 78 -10.16 -6.48 7.48
C HIS A 78 -11.44 -7.18 7.00
N LEU A 79 -11.41 -8.52 6.96
CA LEU A 79 -12.60 -9.34 6.71
C LEU A 79 -12.91 -10.31 7.87
N GLY A 80 -12.35 -10.04 9.05
CA GLY A 80 -12.59 -10.81 10.29
C GLY A 80 -11.60 -11.94 10.56
N GLN A 81 -10.60 -12.14 9.69
CA GLN A 81 -9.45 -13.01 9.94
C GLN A 81 -8.42 -12.29 10.84
N PRO A 82 -7.46 -13.01 11.47
CA PRO A 82 -6.37 -12.41 12.28
C PRO A 82 -5.31 -11.71 11.41
N VAL A 83 -5.72 -10.84 10.50
CA VAL A 83 -4.87 -10.13 9.55
C VAL A 83 -5.56 -8.83 9.09
N LEU A 84 -4.77 -7.81 8.78
CA LEU A 84 -5.24 -6.62 8.06
C LEU A 84 -4.87 -6.77 6.59
N ASN A 85 -5.76 -6.34 5.69
CA ASN A 85 -5.46 -6.20 4.27
C ASN A 85 -5.04 -4.76 4.00
N PHE A 86 -4.07 -4.54 3.11
CA PHE A 86 -3.77 -3.20 2.64
C PHE A 86 -3.68 -3.14 1.11
N TYR A 87 -3.97 -1.95 0.59
CA TYR A 87 -3.76 -1.57 -0.81
C TYR A 87 -3.24 -0.14 -0.84
N SER A 88 -2.09 0.08 -1.47
CA SER A 88 -1.50 1.41 -1.68
C SER A 88 -1.35 1.70 -3.17
N GLU A 89 -1.68 2.93 -3.54
CA GLU A 89 -1.51 3.47 -4.87
C GLU A 89 -0.74 4.78 -4.80
N THR A 90 0.24 4.95 -5.67
CA THR A 90 1.08 6.14 -5.77
C THR A 90 0.93 6.80 -7.14
N TRP A 91 0.84 8.12 -7.15
CA TRP A 91 0.81 8.95 -8.34
C TRP A 91 1.91 10.01 -8.31
N MET A 92 2.41 10.35 -9.49
CA MET A 92 3.30 11.49 -9.70
C MET A 92 2.78 12.28 -10.89
N GLU A 93 2.54 13.59 -10.70
CA GLU A 93 2.05 14.49 -11.75
C GLU A 93 0.76 13.96 -12.43
N GLY A 94 -0.14 13.34 -11.64
CA GLY A 94 -1.39 12.76 -12.13
C GLY A 94 -1.26 11.40 -12.85
N VAL A 95 -0.04 10.84 -12.92
CA VAL A 95 0.22 9.55 -13.56
C VAL A 95 0.43 8.48 -12.48
N PRO A 96 -0.30 7.33 -12.52
CA PRO A 96 -0.04 6.21 -11.63
C PRO A 96 1.39 5.67 -11.80
N LYS A 97 2.06 5.34 -10.69
CA LYS A 97 3.46 4.88 -10.68
C LYS A 97 3.63 3.53 -9.99
N HIS A 98 3.51 3.52 -8.66
CA HIS A 98 3.72 2.34 -7.84
C HIS A 98 2.39 1.92 -7.24
N ILE A 99 2.16 0.60 -7.21
CA ILE A 99 1.06 0.01 -6.48
C ILE A 99 1.60 -1.17 -5.69
N GLU A 100 1.10 -1.33 -4.48
CA GLU A 100 1.41 -2.47 -3.65
C GLU A 100 0.20 -2.94 -2.84
N SER A 101 0.17 -4.22 -2.53
CA SER A 101 -0.95 -4.82 -1.82
C SER A 101 -0.51 -6.04 -1.03
N GLY A 102 -1.21 -6.33 0.05
CA GLY A 102 -0.95 -7.51 0.85
C GLY A 102 -1.55 -7.43 2.23
N PHE A 103 -0.78 -7.88 3.23
CA PHE A 103 -1.30 -8.20 4.55
C PHE A 103 -0.36 -7.76 5.68
N LEU A 104 -0.93 -7.33 6.81
CA LEU A 104 -0.23 -7.19 8.10
C LEU A 104 -0.80 -8.18 9.12
N ARG A 105 0.09 -8.88 9.83
CA ARG A 105 -0.29 -9.91 10.81
C ARG A 105 0.54 -9.80 12.10
N MET A 106 -0.13 -9.90 13.24
CA MET A 106 0.52 -10.12 14.53
C MET A 106 0.84 -11.61 14.72
N ASN A 107 1.98 -11.92 15.35
CA ASN A 107 2.19 -13.21 15.97
C ASN A 107 1.44 -13.27 17.31
N PRO A 108 0.47 -14.19 17.50
CA PRO A 108 -0.41 -14.22 18.67
C PRO A 108 0.35 -14.20 20.01
N GLY A 109 -0.11 -13.35 20.93
CA GLY A 109 0.46 -13.25 22.28
C GLY A 109 1.82 -12.55 22.37
N THR A 110 2.28 -11.88 21.30
CA THR A 110 3.55 -11.17 21.25
C THR A 110 3.39 -9.78 20.62
N THR A 111 4.47 -9.00 20.59
CA THR A 111 4.58 -7.74 19.84
C THR A 111 5.05 -7.94 18.40
N ARG A 112 5.40 -9.17 17.98
CA ARG A 112 5.96 -9.42 16.65
C ARG A 112 4.92 -9.19 15.57
N VAL A 113 5.30 -8.45 14.52
CA VAL A 113 4.46 -8.12 13.36
C VAL A 113 5.16 -8.57 12.09
N ALA A 114 4.39 -9.09 11.13
CA ALA A 114 4.86 -9.36 9.77
C ALA A 114 4.03 -8.56 8.75
N TYR A 115 4.72 -7.92 7.81
CA TYR A 115 4.18 -7.24 6.64
C TYR A 115 4.51 -8.06 5.40
N MET A 116 3.49 -8.51 4.67
CA MET A 116 3.63 -9.31 3.45
C MET A 116 3.09 -8.53 2.27
N CYS A 117 3.88 -8.35 1.22
CA CYS A 117 3.56 -7.39 0.17
C CYS A 117 3.97 -7.88 -1.22
N ALA A 118 3.13 -7.61 -2.21
CA ALA A 118 3.44 -7.71 -3.62
C ALA A 118 3.36 -6.33 -4.28
N GLN A 119 4.38 -6.01 -5.08
CA GLN A 119 4.52 -4.71 -5.75
C GLN A 119 4.43 -4.87 -7.27
N ASN A 120 3.89 -3.88 -7.98
CA ASN A 120 3.86 -3.88 -9.45
C ASN A 120 5.24 -3.84 -10.12
N ALA A 121 6.30 -3.59 -9.35
CA ALA A 121 7.68 -3.68 -9.79
C ALA A 121 8.18 -5.13 -10.01
N GLY A 122 7.35 -6.15 -9.73
CA GLY A 122 7.74 -7.56 -9.82
C GLY A 122 8.55 -8.03 -8.61
N ILE A 123 8.23 -7.48 -7.45
CA ILE A 123 8.86 -7.77 -6.15
C ILE A 123 7.78 -8.30 -5.21
N VAL A 124 8.15 -9.31 -4.43
CA VAL A 124 7.40 -9.75 -3.25
C VAL A 124 8.30 -9.69 -2.04
N GLU A 125 7.76 -9.24 -0.91
CA GLU A 125 8.53 -9.01 0.30
C GLU A 125 7.78 -9.44 1.55
N ILE A 126 8.57 -9.83 2.54
CA ILE A 126 8.15 -10.03 3.92
C ILE A 126 9.08 -9.19 4.79
N GLU A 127 8.51 -8.36 5.65
CA GLU A 127 9.26 -7.59 6.63
C GLU A 127 8.71 -7.90 8.02
N GLU A 128 9.58 -8.32 8.93
CA GLU A 128 9.22 -8.61 10.32
C GLU A 128 9.79 -7.57 11.28
N GLY A 129 9.13 -7.41 12.43
CA GLY A 129 9.59 -6.52 13.48
C GLY A 129 8.61 -6.44 14.64
N GLU A 130 8.50 -5.27 15.27
CA GLU A 130 7.82 -5.11 16.56
C GLU A 130 6.75 -4.00 16.54
N LEU A 131 5.70 -4.23 17.31
CA LEU A 131 4.70 -3.24 17.71
C LEU A 131 5.08 -2.62 19.06
N ASP A 132 5.11 -1.29 19.11
CA ASP A 132 5.20 -0.50 20.33
C ASP A 132 4.12 0.60 20.32
N GLY A 133 3.09 0.41 21.15
CA GLY A 133 1.93 1.30 21.22
C GLY A 133 1.23 1.45 19.86
N THR A 134 1.33 2.63 19.25
CA THR A 134 0.81 2.92 17.90
C THR A 134 1.91 3.11 16.86
N SER A 135 3.04 2.44 17.07
CA SER A 135 4.19 2.41 16.16
C SER A 135 4.53 0.96 15.82
N VAL A 136 4.70 0.65 14.54
CA VAL A 136 5.24 -0.63 14.06
C VAL A 136 6.56 -0.34 13.38
N GLU A 137 7.63 -1.04 13.78
CA GLU A 137 8.95 -0.95 13.16
C GLU A 137 9.34 -2.32 12.60
N LEU A 138 9.51 -2.39 11.28
CA LEU A 138 9.81 -3.60 10.50
C LEU A 138 11.25 -3.52 10.02
N THR A 139 12.11 -4.36 10.57
CA THR A 139 13.57 -4.24 10.39
C THR A 139 14.26 -5.50 9.87
N GLU A 140 13.52 -6.60 9.75
CA GLU A 140 13.98 -7.93 9.33
C GLU A 140 13.38 -8.29 7.95
N PRO A 141 14.02 -7.88 6.82
CA PRO A 141 13.45 -8.11 5.50
C PRO A 141 13.85 -9.43 4.84
N SER A 142 12.91 -9.93 4.05
CA SER A 142 13.09 -10.96 3.03
C SER A 142 12.44 -10.47 1.73
N LEU A 143 13.19 -10.51 0.62
CA LEU A 143 12.72 -10.00 -0.67
C LEU A 143 13.01 -11.01 -1.78
N LEU A 144 12.00 -11.30 -2.60
CA LEU A 144 12.13 -12.06 -3.84
C LEU A 144 11.70 -11.21 -5.03
N ARG A 145 12.26 -11.52 -6.20
CA ARG A 145 12.08 -10.74 -7.41
C ARG A 145 11.90 -11.63 -8.63
N MET A 146 11.07 -11.18 -9.55
CA MET A 146 10.94 -11.78 -10.89
C MET A 146 12.27 -11.72 -11.67
N THR A 147 12.56 -12.75 -12.46
CA THR A 147 13.83 -12.87 -13.20
C THR A 147 14.06 -11.79 -14.26
N PHE A 148 13.01 -11.11 -14.70
CA PHE A 148 13.06 -10.03 -15.69
C PHE A 148 12.65 -8.66 -15.12
N ALA A 149 12.54 -8.53 -13.80
CA ALA A 149 12.45 -7.23 -13.15
C ALA A 149 13.83 -6.55 -13.11
N LYS A 150 13.84 -5.24 -12.83
CA LYS A 150 15.08 -4.44 -12.82
C LYS A 150 16.10 -5.01 -11.82
N GLU A 151 17.26 -5.40 -12.32
CA GLU A 151 18.30 -6.09 -11.55
C GLU A 151 18.92 -5.21 -10.46
N GLU A 152 19.16 -3.92 -10.77
CA GLU A 152 19.70 -2.91 -9.84
C GLU A 152 18.65 -2.34 -8.86
N GLY A 153 17.54 -3.05 -8.65
CA GLY A 153 16.46 -2.64 -7.74
C GLY A 153 16.72 -2.95 -6.25
N ALA A 154 15.67 -2.76 -5.45
CA ALA A 154 15.69 -3.00 -4.01
C ALA A 154 16.09 -4.43 -3.65
N THR A 155 17.09 -4.61 -2.79
CA THR A 155 17.49 -5.90 -2.20
C THR A 155 16.93 -6.12 -0.79
N GLY A 156 16.27 -5.11 -0.22
CA GLY A 156 15.52 -5.20 1.02
C GLY A 156 14.87 -3.86 1.34
N LEU A 157 13.74 -3.91 2.03
CA LEU A 157 13.03 -2.75 2.57
C LEU A 157 12.97 -2.84 4.10
N LYS A 158 12.85 -1.70 4.76
CA LYS A 158 12.47 -1.59 6.17
C LYS A 158 11.43 -0.51 6.28
N ARG A 159 10.43 -0.67 7.13
CA ARG A 159 9.34 0.31 7.28
C ARG A 159 9.06 0.65 8.71
N THR A 160 8.63 1.87 8.92
CA THR A 160 7.95 2.29 10.15
C THR A 160 6.57 2.80 9.79
N PHE A 161 5.56 2.35 10.53
CA PHE A 161 4.25 3.01 10.60
C PHE A 161 4.09 3.62 11.97
N ARG A 162 3.53 4.84 12.06
CA ARG A 162 3.25 5.48 13.35
C ARG A 162 2.01 6.34 13.28
N LEU A 163 1.04 6.10 14.17
CA LEU A 163 -0.05 7.06 14.38
C LEU A 163 0.43 8.14 15.34
N LYS A 164 0.50 9.38 14.84
CA LYS A 164 0.88 10.56 15.61
C LYS A 164 -0.29 11.02 16.51
N SER A 165 0.03 11.81 17.52
CA SER A 165 -0.95 12.34 18.48
C SER A 165 -1.99 13.28 17.86
N ASP A 166 -1.69 13.86 16.70
CA ASP A 166 -2.60 14.70 15.90
C ASP A 166 -3.54 13.88 15.00
N GLY A 167 -3.48 12.54 15.07
CA GLY A 167 -4.31 11.63 14.27
C GLY A 167 -3.80 11.37 12.86
N HIS A 168 -2.65 11.94 12.47
CA HIS A 168 -2.02 11.63 11.19
C HIS A 168 -1.21 10.34 11.26
N LEU A 169 -1.31 9.53 10.21
CA LEU A 169 -0.45 8.36 10.03
C LEU A 169 0.87 8.81 9.38
N GLU A 170 1.99 8.28 9.84
CA GLU A 170 3.30 8.45 9.23
C GLU A 170 3.82 7.10 8.75
N GLN A 171 4.38 7.06 7.54
CA GLN A 171 5.15 5.93 7.03
C GLN A 171 6.54 6.41 6.60
N ILE A 172 7.58 5.68 7.01
CA ILE A 172 8.95 5.85 6.53
C ILE A 172 9.42 4.52 5.97
N VAL A 173 9.92 4.53 4.74
CA VAL A 173 10.51 3.34 4.09
C VAL A 173 11.99 3.58 3.88
N PHE A 174 12.81 2.62 4.28
CA PHE A 174 14.22 2.54 3.94
C PHE A 174 14.41 1.46 2.88
N MET A 175 15.32 1.69 1.96
CA MET A 175 15.66 0.76 0.90
C MET A 175 17.17 0.51 0.89
N THR A 176 17.56 -0.73 0.62
CA THR A 176 18.93 -1.09 0.26
C THR A 176 18.97 -1.62 -1.16
N THR A 177 20.11 -1.44 -1.84
CA THR A 177 20.41 -2.02 -3.16
C THR A 177 21.76 -2.73 -3.10
N PRO A 178 22.22 -3.41 -4.17
CA PRO A 178 23.57 -3.98 -4.18
C PRO A 178 24.70 -2.94 -3.99
N LYS A 179 24.43 -1.66 -4.30
CA LYS A 179 25.43 -0.58 -4.30
C LYS A 179 25.20 0.45 -3.18
N THR A 180 24.10 0.37 -2.44
CA THR A 180 23.71 1.40 -1.47
C THR A 180 23.15 0.73 -0.21
N PRO A 181 23.72 0.97 0.97
CA PRO A 181 23.18 0.44 2.22
C PRO A 181 21.81 1.06 2.54
N PHE A 182 21.10 0.49 3.52
CA PHE A 182 19.80 1.00 3.97
C PHE A 182 19.83 2.52 4.16
N SER A 183 19.07 3.19 3.32
CA SER A 183 18.94 4.65 3.29
C SER A 183 17.46 5.00 3.19
N LYS A 184 17.09 6.14 3.78
CA LYS A 184 15.69 6.62 3.69
C LYS A 184 15.31 6.73 2.22
N HIS A 185 14.21 6.09 1.88
CA HIS A 185 13.69 6.03 0.52
C HIS A 185 12.41 6.84 0.37
N LEU A 186 11.44 6.62 1.26
CA LEU A 186 10.15 7.30 1.24
C LEU A 186 9.83 7.83 2.64
N HIS A 187 9.18 8.98 2.69
CA HIS A 187 8.55 9.52 3.90
C HIS A 187 7.23 10.16 3.50
N VAL A 188 6.15 9.69 4.12
CA VAL A 188 4.80 10.17 3.86
C VAL A 188 4.05 10.33 5.17
N THR A 189 3.31 11.43 5.25
CA THR A 189 2.31 11.67 6.29
C THR A 189 0.94 11.67 5.61
N TYR A 190 -0.02 11.01 6.22
CA TYR A 190 -1.38 10.89 5.74
C TYR A 190 -2.37 11.52 6.70
N LYS A 191 -3.46 12.05 6.15
CA LYS A 191 -4.70 12.28 6.88
C LYS A 191 -5.65 11.11 6.66
N LYS A 192 -6.46 10.81 7.67
CA LYS A 192 -7.57 9.88 7.50
C LYS A 192 -8.62 10.55 6.62
N LYS A 193 -9.16 9.81 5.65
CA LYS A 193 -10.28 10.28 4.84
C LYS A 193 -11.56 10.19 5.68
N ASP A 194 -12.28 11.30 5.77
CA ASP A 194 -13.59 11.32 6.42
C ASP A 194 -14.55 10.44 5.59
N THR A 195 -15.14 9.44 6.24
CA THR A 195 -16.20 8.58 5.70
C THR A 195 -17.57 9.06 6.11
#